data_AF-F3L5U7-F1
#
_entry.id   AF-F3L5U7-F1
#
_cell.length_a   1.000
_cell.length_b   1.000
_cell.length_c   1.000
_cell.angle_alpha   90.00
_cell.angle_beta   90.00
_cell.angle_gamma   90.00
#
_symmetry.space_group_name_H-M   'P 1'
#
loop_
_entity.id
_entity.type
_entity.pdbx_description
1 polymer ?
#
loop_
_entity_poly.entity_id
_entity_poly.type
_entity_poly.pdbx_seq_one_letter_code
_entity_poly.pdbx_strand_id
1 'polypeptide(L)'
;MTNISDVMSSFSKAAMGQKVDKPLKQDTQAQGTMSDAPQQAVVKHDQVDFSPQVSNILENASFDRAKVEAIKEAIQNGNYPLDARKIAESMAGLEKLIGG
;
A
#
# COMPACT_ATOMS: atom_id res chain seq x y z
N MET A 1 -20.16 -12.07 -5.27
CA MET A 1 -18.68 -12.05 -5.22
C MET A 1 -18.29 -10.65 -4.81
N THR A 2 -17.69 -10.47 -3.64
CA THR A 2 -17.32 -9.13 -3.14
C THR A 2 -15.95 -8.77 -3.69
N ASN A 3 -15.85 -7.65 -4.40
CA ASN A 3 -14.58 -7.18 -4.96
C ASN A 3 -13.75 -6.50 -3.87
N ILE A 4 -12.44 -6.69 -3.91
CA ILE A 4 -11.49 -6.10 -2.94
C ILE A 4 -11.58 -4.56 -2.91
N SER A 5 -11.93 -3.91 -4.02
CA SER A 5 -12.18 -2.46 -4.09
C SER A 5 -13.35 -1.99 -3.23
N ASP A 6 -14.39 -2.82 -3.05
CA ASP A 6 -15.55 -2.48 -2.19
C ASP A 6 -15.16 -2.56 -0.70
N VAL A 7 -14.24 -3.45 -0.34
CA VAL A 7 -13.72 -3.59 1.04
C VAL A 7 -12.83 -2.40 1.41
N MET A 8 -11.99 -1.93 0.48
CA MET A 8 -11.15 -0.75 0.71
C MET A 8 -11.98 0.54 0.83
N SER A 9 -13.01 0.69 0.00
CA SER A 9 -13.88 1.88 0.01
C SER A 9 -14.75 1.98 1.28
N SER A 10 -15.21 0.84 1.80
CA SER A 10 -15.99 0.78 3.04
C SER A 10 -15.14 1.09 4.28
N PHE A 11 -13.87 0.68 4.29
CA PHE A 11 -12.93 1.03 5.35
C PHE A 11 -12.64 2.54 5.39
N SER A 12 -12.39 3.17 4.24
CA SER A 12 -12.17 4.63 4.17
C SER A 12 -13.37 5.45 4.64
N LYS A 13 -14.59 4.96 4.41
CA LYS A 13 -15.82 5.63 4.87
C LYS A 13 -16.07 5.48 6.37
N ALA A 14 -15.64 4.37 6.98
CA ALA A 14 -15.73 4.14 8.42
C ALA A 14 -14.73 5.00 9.22
N ALA A 15 -13.55 5.30 8.66
CA ALA A 15 -12.52 6.10 9.33
C ALA A 15 -12.86 7.61 9.44
N MET A 16 -13.87 8.11 8.72
CA MET A 16 -14.17 9.56 8.64
C MET A 16 -15.49 9.98 9.32
N GLY A 17 -16.00 9.14 10.24
CA GLY A 17 -17.32 9.33 10.87
C GLY A 17 -17.34 9.76 12.35
N GLN A 18 -16.22 9.88 13.06
CA GLN A 18 -16.22 10.33 14.47
C GLN A 18 -15.91 11.83 14.58
N LYS A 19 -16.93 12.65 14.35
CA LYS A 19 -16.99 14.00 14.91
C LYS A 19 -18.01 13.93 16.06
N VAL A 20 -17.53 14.13 17.27
CA VAL A 20 -18.34 14.05 18.50
C VAL A 20 -19.08 15.38 18.66
N ASP A 21 -20.39 15.38 18.42
CA ASP A 21 -21.28 16.52 18.64
C ASP A 21 -21.84 16.52 20.07
N LYS A 22 -21.65 17.62 20.83
CA LYS A 22 -22.67 18.14 21.77
C LYS A 22 -22.43 19.61 22.16
N PRO A 23 -23.50 20.43 22.37
CA PRO A 23 -23.46 21.89 22.27
C PRO A 23 -23.48 22.61 23.63
N LEU A 24 -23.13 23.92 23.67
CA LEU A 24 -24.01 25.05 24.05
C LEU A 24 -23.24 26.31 24.58
N LYS A 25 -23.43 27.44 23.86
CA LYS A 25 -23.51 28.88 24.27
C LYS A 25 -22.27 29.79 24.50
N GLN A 26 -22.44 30.97 23.87
CA GLN A 26 -22.10 32.36 24.24
C GLN A 26 -20.74 32.97 23.87
N ASP A 27 -20.80 33.73 22.78
CA ASP A 27 -20.56 35.19 22.70
C ASP A 27 -19.26 35.80 23.24
N THR A 28 -18.55 36.42 22.29
CA THR A 28 -17.96 37.76 22.34
C THR A 28 -16.43 37.88 22.49
N GLN A 29 -15.88 38.41 21.38
CA GLN A 29 -14.74 39.32 21.21
C GLN A 29 -13.29 38.81 21.19
N ALA A 30 -12.67 39.24 20.09
CA ALA A 30 -11.28 39.66 19.95
C ALA A 30 -10.21 38.56 20.05
N GLN A 31 -9.85 38.01 18.88
CA GLN A 31 -8.54 37.42 18.62
C GLN A 31 -8.19 37.79 17.19
N GLY A 32 -7.10 38.53 16.93
CA GLY A 32 -5.78 38.13 17.38
C GLY A 32 -5.27 37.16 16.32
N THR A 33 -4.41 37.66 15.45
CA THR A 33 -3.67 36.93 14.42
C THR A 33 -3.33 35.52 14.85
N MET A 34 -3.77 34.50 14.10
CA MET A 34 -2.96 33.35 13.67
C MET A 34 -3.63 32.71 12.46
N SER A 35 -3.04 32.94 11.29
CA SER A 35 -3.30 32.10 10.13
C SER A 35 -2.59 30.78 10.40
N ASP A 36 -3.29 29.82 11.01
CA ASP A 36 -2.84 28.43 11.04
C ASP A 36 -3.27 27.78 9.73
N ALA A 37 -2.48 28.05 8.69
CA ALA A 37 -2.47 27.17 7.53
C ALA A 37 -1.94 25.81 8.03
N PRO A 38 -2.59 24.67 7.74
CA PRO A 38 -2.06 23.38 8.12
C PRO A 38 -0.68 23.25 7.49
N GLN A 39 0.35 23.34 8.32
CA GLN A 39 1.71 23.03 7.92
C GLN A 39 1.68 21.55 7.55
N GLN A 40 1.62 21.30 6.24
CA GLN A 40 1.76 19.97 5.67
C GLN A 40 3.09 19.45 6.20
N ALA A 41 3.03 18.54 7.17
CA ALA A 41 4.20 17.84 7.65
C ALA A 41 4.84 17.21 6.42
N VAL A 42 5.99 17.74 6.02
CA VAL A 42 6.78 17.18 4.91
C VAL A 42 7.26 15.84 5.40
N VAL A 43 6.50 14.79 5.07
CA VAL A 43 6.95 13.41 5.23
C VAL A 43 8.19 13.29 4.36
N LYS A 44 9.38 13.30 4.99
CA LYS A 44 10.63 13.01 4.30
C LYS A 44 10.57 11.55 3.90
N HIS A 45 10.21 11.29 2.65
CA HIS A 45 10.38 9.99 2.05
C HIS A 45 11.87 9.75 1.88
N ASP A 46 12.37 8.69 2.50
CA ASP A 46 13.69 8.17 2.16
C ASP A 46 13.60 7.64 0.72
N GLN A 47 14.22 8.37 -0.23
CA GLN A 47 14.25 7.97 -1.63
C GLN A 47 15.57 7.28 -1.93
N VAL A 48 15.47 6.07 -2.47
CA VAL A 48 16.58 5.30 -2.99
C VAL A 48 16.52 5.33 -4.51
N ASP A 49 17.54 5.89 -5.13
CA ASP A 49 17.68 5.88 -6.59
C ASP A 49 18.39 4.61 -7.04
N PHE A 50 17.87 3.98 -8.10
CA PHE A 50 18.54 2.84 -8.72
C PHE A 50 19.78 3.30 -9.49
N SER A 51 20.81 2.45 -9.52
CA SER A 51 21.95 2.70 -10.41
C SER A 51 21.46 2.68 -11.87
N PRO A 52 22.09 3.45 -12.78
CA PRO A 52 21.67 3.51 -14.18
C PRO A 52 21.56 2.14 -14.85
N GLN A 53 22.41 1.20 -14.43
CA GLN A 53 22.44 -0.17 -14.95
C GLN A 53 21.18 -0.96 -14.59
N VAL A 54 20.71 -0.86 -13.34
CA VAL A 54 19.51 -1.57 -12.87
C VAL A 54 18.25 -1.02 -13.55
N SER A 55 18.17 0.30 -13.72
CA SER A 55 17.07 0.95 -14.44
C SER A 55 17.00 0.48 -15.90
N ASN A 56 18.14 0.43 -16.59
CA ASN A 56 18.20 -0.06 -17.97
C ASN A 56 17.78 -1.53 -18.07
N ILE A 57 18.19 -2.38 -17.12
CA ILE A 57 17.78 -3.80 -17.10
C ILE A 57 16.27 -3.91 -16.90
N LEU A 58 15.67 -3.11 -16.02
CA LEU A 58 14.24 -3.13 -15.78
C LEU A 58 13.43 -2.66 -17.00
N GLU A 59 13.88 -1.62 -17.69
CA GLU A 59 13.25 -1.11 -18.91
C GLU A 59 13.34 -2.10 -20.08
N ASN A 60 14.44 -2.84 -20.17
CA ASN A 60 14.69 -3.83 -21.22
C ASN A 60 14.32 -5.26 -20.81
N ALA A 61 13.78 -5.46 -19.60
CA ALA A 61 13.36 -6.77 -19.11
C ALA A 61 12.15 -7.25 -19.94
N SER A 62 12.42 -8.08 -20.94
CA SER A 62 11.38 -8.72 -21.73
C SER A 62 10.79 -9.90 -20.96
N PHE A 63 9.55 -9.77 -20.51
CA PHE A 63 8.79 -10.91 -19.99
C PHE A 63 8.14 -11.65 -21.14
N ASP A 64 8.23 -12.98 -21.12
CA ASP A 64 7.47 -13.83 -22.04
C ASP A 64 5.97 -13.70 -21.70
N ARG A 65 5.22 -13.01 -22.57
CA ARG A 65 3.78 -12.79 -22.38
C ARG A 65 3.00 -14.10 -22.29
N ALA A 66 3.36 -15.11 -23.08
CA ALA A 66 2.67 -16.39 -23.06
C ALA A 66 2.84 -17.08 -21.71
N LYS A 67 4.04 -17.00 -21.13
CA LYS A 67 4.29 -17.52 -19.78
C LYS A 67 3.52 -16.75 -18.70
N VAL A 68 3.46 -15.43 -18.80
CA VAL A 68 2.71 -14.59 -17.85
C VAL A 68 1.21 -14.92 -17.90
N GLU A 69 0.64 -15.09 -19.09
CA GLU A 69 -0.76 -15.46 -19.27
C GLU A 69 -1.05 -16.86 -18.72
N ALA A 70 -0.22 -17.85 -19.05
CA ALA A 70 -0.36 -19.20 -18.52
C ALA A 70 -0.31 -19.25 -16.98
N ILE A 71 0.59 -18.47 -16.35
CA ILE A 71 0.66 -18.37 -14.89
C ILE A 71 -0.60 -17.70 -14.33
N LYS A 72 -1.10 -16.63 -14.96
CA LYS A 72 -2.34 -15.96 -14.55
C LYS A 72 -3.53 -16.90 -14.59
N GLU A 73 -3.69 -17.66 -15.67
CA GLU A 73 -4.77 -18.65 -15.81
C GLU A 73 -4.65 -19.76 -14.78
N ALA A 74 -3.45 -20.31 -14.57
CA ALA A 74 -3.22 -21.35 -13.58
C ALA A 74 -3.58 -20.87 -12.15
N ILE A 75 -3.28 -19.62 -11.81
CA ILE A 75 -3.66 -19.04 -10.52
C ILE A 75 -5.19 -18.88 -10.42
N GLN A 76 -5.84 -18.36 -11.45
CA GLN A 76 -7.30 -18.16 -11.47
C GLN A 76 -8.06 -19.49 -11.31
N ASN A 77 -7.59 -20.53 -11.99
CA ASN A 77 -8.20 -21.87 -11.94
C ASN A 77 -7.78 -22.68 -10.70
N GLY A 78 -6.92 -22.13 -9.83
CA GLY A 78 -6.40 -22.82 -8.65
C GLY A 78 -5.43 -23.97 -8.97
N ASN A 79 -4.97 -24.06 -10.22
CA ASN A 79 -4.13 -25.14 -10.73
C ASN A 79 -2.63 -24.75 -10.80
N TYR A 80 -2.25 -23.65 -10.14
CA TYR A 80 -0.87 -23.21 -10.04
C TYR A 80 -0.07 -24.19 -9.17
N PRO A 81 1.08 -24.70 -9.65
CA PRO A 81 1.84 -25.72 -8.92
C PRO A 81 2.43 -25.15 -7.63
N LEU A 82 2.07 -25.76 -6.50
CA LEU A 82 2.61 -25.47 -5.18
C LEU A 82 3.63 -26.56 -4.82
N ASP A 83 4.91 -26.21 -4.81
CA ASP A 83 5.97 -27.08 -4.27
C ASP A 83 6.27 -26.65 -2.83
N ALA A 84 5.97 -27.52 -1.87
CA ALA A 84 6.19 -27.27 -0.45
C ALA A 84 7.64 -26.89 -0.12
N ARG A 85 8.63 -27.46 -0.83
CA ARG A 85 10.04 -27.14 -0.62
C ARG A 85 10.36 -25.71 -1.05
N LYS A 86 9.81 -25.27 -2.19
CA LYS A 86 9.99 -23.91 -2.71
C LYS A 86 9.36 -22.87 -1.79
N ILE A 87 8.20 -23.20 -1.21
CA ILE A 87 7.52 -22.36 -0.22
C ILE A 87 8.40 -22.24 1.03
N ALA A 88 8.88 -23.37 1.56
CA ALA A 88 9.75 -23.37 2.75
C ALA A 88 11.03 -22.56 2.55
N GLU A 89 11.69 -22.68 1.39
CA GLU A 89 12.89 -21.90 1.06
C GLU A 89 12.60 -20.40 1.02
N SER A 90 11.50 -19.99 0.37
CA SER A 90 11.09 -18.58 0.34
C SER A 90 10.74 -18.04 1.73
N MET A 91 10.08 -18.85 2.57
CA MET A 91 9.74 -18.47 3.95
C MET A 91 10.97 -18.35 4.84
N ALA A 92 11.94 -19.26 4.73
CA ALA A 92 13.20 -19.20 5.47
C ALA A 92 14.00 -17.93 5.14
N GLY A 93 13.99 -17.49 3.87
CA GLY A 93 14.59 -16.22 3.47
C GLY A 93 13.92 -15.01 4.13
N LEU A 94 12.58 -15.03 4.24
CA LEU A 94 11.82 -13.97 4.89
C LEU A 94 12.04 -13.93 6.40
N GLU A 95 12.05 -15.08 7.08
CA GLU A 95 12.36 -15.18 8.52
C GLU A 95 13.71 -14.55 8.86
N LYS A 96 14.71 -14.78 8.00
CA LYS A 96 16.04 -14.21 8.16
C LYS A 96 16.07 -12.67 8.01
N LEU A 97 15.14 -12.09 7.25
CA LEU A 97 15.04 -10.63 7.07
C LEU A 97 14.37 -9.94 8.26
N ILE A 98 13.36 -10.57 8.86
CA ILE A 98 12.59 -9.99 9.97
C ILE A 98 13.18 -10.27 11.36
N GLY A 99 14.32 -10.97 11.42
CA GLY A 99 15.04 -11.24 12.66
C GLY A 99 14.47 -12.42 13.43
N GLY A 100 14.74 -13.63 12.90
CA GLY A 100 14.62 -14.87 13.67
C GLY A 100 15.50 -14.89 14.91
#